data_AF-A0A7V8JJW8-F1
#
_entry.id   AF-A0A7V8JJW8-F1
#
_cell.length_a   1.000
_cell.length_b   1.000
_cell.length_c   1.000
_cell.angle_alpha   90.00
_cell.angle_beta   90.00
_cell.angle_gamma   90.00
#
_symmetry.space_group_name_H-M   'P 1'
#
loop_
_entity.id
_entity.type
_entity.pdbx_description
1 polymer ?
#
loop_
_entity_poly.entity_id
_entity_poly.type
_entity_poly.pdbx_seq_one_letter_code
_entity_poly.pdbx_strand_id
1 'polypeptide(L)'
;MEAVRATIADCQMQLRDRSTRSGDEAVGQQQRGRGGSDAVVQVTVSIGLADNQAGATAREVVKAADQALYAAKDAGRNRVCAHVDERTVPVRHGAPQTASR
;
A
#
# COMPACT_ATOMS: atom_id res chain seq x y z
N MET A 1 -6.09 4.58 4.89
CA MET A 1 -4.84 4.21 4.20
C MET A 1 -3.80 3.62 5.13
N GLU A 2 -3.58 4.17 6.32
CA GLU A 2 -2.58 3.63 7.26
C GLU A 2 -2.85 2.16 7.66
N ALA A 3 -4.11 1.79 7.87
CA ALA A 3 -4.49 0.40 8.14
C ALA A 3 -4.03 -0.56 7.02
N VAL A 4 -4.17 -0.17 5.74
CA VAL A 4 -3.73 -0.98 4.60
C VAL A 4 -2.21 -1.17 4.60
N ARG A 5 -1.45 -0.10 4.89
CA ARG A 5 0.00 -0.18 5.02
C ARG A 5 0.40 -1.18 6.12
N ALA A 6 -0.21 -1.07 7.29
CA ALA A 6 0.06 -1.96 8.42
C ALA A 6 -0.28 -3.41 8.10
N THR A 7 -1.47 -3.68 7.54
CA THR A 7 -1.86 -5.04 7.13
C THR A 7 -0.87 -5.65 6.15
N ILE A 8 -0.39 -4.89 5.17
CA ILE A 8 0.60 -5.41 4.20
C ILE A 8 1.95 -5.68 4.88
N ALA A 9 2.39 -4.81 5.79
CA ALA A 9 3.66 -4.98 6.51
C ALA A 9 3.69 -6.24 7.40
N ASP A 10 2.55 -6.60 7.98
CA ASP A 10 2.43 -7.77 8.85
C ASP A 10 2.23 -9.09 8.07
N CYS A 11 1.91 -9.01 6.78
CA CYS A 11 1.71 -10.19 5.92
C CYS A 11 3.03 -10.91 5.61
N GLN A 12 3.09 -12.20 5.97
CA GLN A 12 4.12 -13.12 5.50
C GLN A 12 3.76 -13.63 4.10
N MET A 13 4.59 -13.33 3.12
CA MET A 13 4.38 -13.75 1.74
C MET A 13 5.36 -14.84 1.36
N GLN A 14 4.86 -15.91 0.76
CA GLN A 14 5.72 -16.92 0.15
C GLN A 14 6.09 -16.49 -1.26
N LEU A 15 7.39 -16.43 -1.53
CA LEU A 15 7.85 -16.28 -2.90
C LEU A 15 7.42 -17.53 -3.68
N ARG A 16 7.11 -17.34 -4.97
CA ARG A 16 6.82 -18.45 -5.86
C ARG A 16 8.05 -18.70 -6.70
N ASP A 17 8.66 -19.86 -6.53
CA ASP A 17 9.70 -20.33 -7.42
C ASP A 17 9.18 -20.45 -8.86
N ARG A 18 9.73 -19.60 -9.74
CA ARG A 18 9.36 -19.55 -11.16
C ARG A 18 9.96 -20.71 -11.94
N SER A 19 11.03 -21.33 -11.44
CA SER A 19 11.78 -22.40 -12.11
C SER A 19 11.10 -23.76 -12.00
N THR A 20 10.39 -24.01 -10.90
CA THR A 20 9.64 -25.25 -10.63
C THR A 20 8.16 -25.16 -10.95
N ARG A 21 7.69 -23.99 -11.44
CA ARG A 21 6.29 -23.75 -11.79
C ARG A 21 5.89 -24.60 -13.01
N SER A 22 5.06 -25.61 -12.78
CA SER A 22 4.29 -26.24 -13.85
C SER A 22 3.33 -25.21 -14.47
N GLY A 23 3.28 -25.15 -15.80
CA GLY A 23 2.34 -24.30 -16.54
C GLY A 23 0.89 -24.81 -16.50
N ASP A 24 0.66 -26.00 -15.95
CA ASP A 24 -0.66 -26.60 -15.82
C ASP A 24 -1.49 -25.89 -14.74
N GLU A 25 -2.61 -25.29 -15.16
CA GLU A 25 -3.49 -24.52 -14.28
C GLU A 25 -4.18 -25.38 -13.22
N ALA A 26 -4.51 -26.64 -13.53
CA ALA A 26 -5.15 -27.56 -12.58
C ALA A 26 -4.19 -27.91 -11.44
N VAL A 27 -2.92 -28.15 -11.78
CA VAL A 27 -1.85 -28.40 -10.81
C VAL A 27 -1.60 -27.13 -9.97
N GLY A 28 -1.53 -25.95 -10.60
CA GLY A 28 -1.38 -24.67 -9.90
C GLY A 28 -2.58 -24.27 -9.03
N GLN A 29 -3.78 -24.77 -9.32
CA GLN A 29 -4.96 -24.62 -8.47
C GLN A 29 -4.85 -25.47 -7.21
N GLN A 30 -4.40 -26.72 -7.32
CA GLN A 30 -4.27 -27.64 -6.19
C GLN A 30 -3.14 -27.26 -5.22
N GLN A 31 -2.11 -26.57 -5.71
CA GLN A 31 -0.96 -26.10 -4.92
C GLN A 31 -1.18 -24.73 -4.25
N ARG A 32 -2.26 -24.01 -4.59
CA ARG A 32 -2.59 -22.72 -3.94
C ARG A 32 -2.92 -22.94 -2.46
N GLY A 33 -2.33 -22.11 -1.60
CA GLY A 33 -2.61 -22.12 -0.15
C GLY A 33 -2.03 -23.31 0.62
N ARG A 34 -1.44 -24.30 -0.06
CA ARG A 34 -0.81 -25.46 0.59
C ARG A 34 0.53 -25.14 1.27
N GLY A 35 1.05 -23.93 1.10
CA GLY A 35 2.33 -23.53 1.65
C GLY A 35 3.48 -24.28 0.98
N GLY A 36 4.21 -23.63 0.08
CA GLY A 36 5.48 -24.18 -0.39
C GLY A 36 6.51 -24.08 0.73
N SER A 37 7.55 -24.92 0.72
CA SER A 37 8.75 -24.74 1.56
C SER A 37 9.64 -23.58 1.08
N ASP A 38 9.08 -22.68 0.30
CA ASP A 38 9.78 -21.61 -0.38
C ASP A 38 9.98 -20.40 0.54
N ALA A 39 10.89 -19.50 0.17
CA ALA A 39 11.29 -18.38 1.01
C ALA A 39 10.09 -17.50 1.42
N VAL A 40 9.92 -17.33 2.73
CA VAL A 40 8.95 -16.39 3.30
C VAL A 40 9.60 -15.02 3.41
N VAL A 41 8.95 -13.99 2.85
CA VAL A 41 9.42 -12.61 2.86
C VAL A 41 8.35 -11.69 3.47
N GLN A 42 8.82 -10.60 4.08
CA GLN A 42 7.97 -9.48 4.48
C GLN A 42 8.13 -8.35 3.46
N VAL A 43 7.01 -7.76 3.06
CA VAL A 43 7.00 -6.63 2.13
C VAL A 43 6.30 -5.45 2.78
N THR A 44 6.69 -4.24 2.38
CA THR A 44 6.04 -3.02 2.85
C THR A 44 5.64 -2.16 1.66
N VAL A 45 4.67 -1.27 1.86
CA VAL A 45 4.23 -0.32 0.84
C VAL A 45 4.47 1.11 1.32
N SER A 46 4.83 1.97 0.37
CA SER A 46 4.82 3.43 0.56
C SER A 46 3.63 3.96 -0.25
N ILE A 47 2.88 4.91 0.31
CA ILE A 47 1.63 5.39 -0.28
C ILE A 47 1.68 6.92 -0.37
N GLY A 48 1.35 7.44 -1.55
CA GLY A 48 1.15 8.87 -1.77
C GLY A 48 -0.33 9.20 -1.91
N LEU A 49 -0.76 10.29 -1.27
CA LEU A 49 -2.14 10.78 -1.28
C LEU A 49 -2.18 12.20 -1.84
N ALA A 50 -3.24 12.52 -2.59
CA ALA A 50 -3.55 13.89 -2.99
C ALA A 50 -5.07 14.08 -3.08
N ASP A 51 -5.54 15.26 -2.69
CA ASP A 51 -6.94 15.65 -2.83
C ASP A 51 -7.20 16.26 -4.20
N ASN A 52 -8.42 16.06 -4.70
CA ASN A 52 -8.89 16.72 -5.91
C ASN A 52 -9.40 18.13 -5.56
N GLN A 53 -8.55 19.13 -5.77
CA GLN A 53 -8.93 20.54 -5.60
C GLN A 53 -9.84 21.00 -6.74
N ALA A 54 -10.73 21.95 -6.46
CA ALA A 54 -11.67 22.46 -7.45
C ALA A 54 -10.93 22.99 -8.70
N GLY A 55 -11.17 22.37 -9.85
CA GLY A 55 -10.54 22.71 -11.12
C GLY A 55 -9.29 21.90 -11.48
N ALA A 56 -8.82 21.01 -10.60
CA ALA A 56 -7.73 20.09 -10.95
C ALA A 56 -8.23 18.98 -11.89
N THR A 57 -7.42 18.66 -12.89
CA THR A 57 -7.63 17.52 -13.76
C THR A 57 -7.20 16.23 -13.05
N ALA A 58 -7.76 15.09 -13.45
CA ALA A 58 -7.36 13.79 -12.92
C ALA A 58 -5.84 13.55 -13.05
N ARG A 59 -5.22 14.02 -14.15
CA ARG A 59 -3.78 13.91 -14.38
C ARG A 59 -2.97 14.69 -13.33
N GLU A 60 -3.42 15.87 -12.94
CA GLU A 60 -2.76 16.70 -11.94
C GLU A 60 -2.86 16.07 -10.55
N VAL A 61 -4.03 15.54 -10.18
CA VAL A 61 -4.21 14.83 -8.91
C VAL A 61 -3.33 13.58 -8.82
N VAL A 62 -3.26 12.79 -9.90
CA VAL A 62 -2.37 11.61 -9.96
C VAL A 62 -0.91 12.03 -9.84
N LYS A 63 -0.49 13.12 -10.50
CA LYS A 63 0.87 13.64 -10.39
C LYS A 63 1.19 14.10 -8.96
N ALA A 64 0.26 14.78 -8.30
CA ALA A 64 0.42 15.21 -6.91
C ALA A 64 0.54 14.00 -5.95
N ALA A 65 -0.29 12.97 -6.16
CA ALA A 65 -0.20 11.72 -5.39
C ALA A 65 1.14 11.00 -5.64
N ASP A 66 1.64 10.99 -6.88
CA ASP A 66 2.94 10.41 -7.21
C ASP A 66 4.09 11.19 -6.54
N GLN A 67 4.03 12.52 -6.51
CA GLN A 67 5.02 13.33 -5.77
C GLN A 67 5.03 12.98 -4.27
N ALA A 68 3.85 12.84 -3.65
CA ALA A 68 3.76 12.41 -2.26
C ALA A 68 4.27 10.98 -2.06
N LEU A 69 4.05 10.08 -3.02
CA LEU A 69 4.60 8.73 -3.01
C LEU A 69 6.13 8.73 -3.05
N TYR A 70 6.72 9.57 -3.89
CA TYR A 70 8.18 9.74 -3.94
C TYR A 70 8.72 10.29 -2.62
N ALA A 71 8.09 11.32 -2.05
CA ALA A 71 8.45 11.82 -0.73
C ALA A 71 8.40 10.72 0.36
N ALA A 72 7.40 9.83 0.32
CA ALA A 72 7.32 8.69 1.23
C ALA A 72 8.50 7.72 1.04
N LYS A 73 8.94 7.49 -0.21
CA LYS A 73 10.10 6.63 -0.51
C LYS A 73 11.40 7.25 -0.02
N ASP A 74 11.63 8.53 -0.30
CA ASP A 74 12.85 9.26 0.08
C ASP A 74 12.96 9.44 1.60
N ALA A 75 11.84 9.62 2.29
CA ALA A 75 11.82 9.78 3.75
C ALA A 75 12.08 8.47 4.52
N GLY A 76 12.32 7.34 3.84
CA GLY A 76 12.64 6.05 4.46
C GLY A 76 11.57 4.96 4.28
N ARG A 77 10.65 5.14 3.32
CA ARG A 77 9.63 4.14 2.93
C ARG A 77 8.68 3.77 4.07
N ASN A 78 7.86 2.74 3.83
CA ASN A 78 6.89 2.17 4.76
C ASN A 78 6.04 3.21 5.49
N ARG A 79 5.48 4.16 4.74
CA ARG A 79 4.66 5.25 5.28
C ARG A 79 3.70 5.80 4.24
N VAL A 80 2.75 6.58 4.74
CA VAL A 80 1.84 7.38 3.93
C VAL A 80 2.29 8.84 3.98
N CYS A 81 2.39 9.48 2.82
CA CYS A 81 2.60 10.92 2.71
C CYS A 81 1.45 11.53 1.90
N ALA A 82 1.00 12.72 2.31
CA ALA A 82 -0.01 13.48 1.59
C ALA A 82 0.65 14.67 0.90
N HIS A 83 0.20 14.98 -0.32
CA HIS A 83 0.54 16.20 -1.00
C HIS A 83 -0.16 17.36 -0.29
N VAL A 84 0.62 18.27 0.31
CA VAL A 84 0.10 19.45 0.99
C VAL A 84 0.12 20.59 -0.01
N ASP A 85 -1.04 20.98 -0.53
CA ASP A 85 -1.18 22.23 -1.28
C ASP A 85 -1.22 23.38 -0.28
N GLU A 86 -0.55 24.49 -0.59
CA GLU A 86 -0.45 25.68 0.28
C GLU A 86 -1.81 26.32 0.61
N ARG A 87 -2.88 25.93 -0.11
CA ARG A 87 -4.26 26.39 0.10
C ARG A 87 -5.10 25.47 0.99
N THR A 88 -4.60 24.30 1.40
CA THR A 88 -5.38 23.30 2.14
C THR A 88 -5.12 23.38 3.64
N VAL A 89 -6.15 23.75 4.42
CA VAL A 89 -6.09 23.74 5.90
C VAL A 89 -6.08 22.28 6.38
N PRO A 90 -5.17 21.88 7.29
CA PRO A 90 -5.13 20.49 7.76
C PRO A 90 -6.38 20.17 8.59
N VAL A 91 -7.28 19.36 8.03
CA VAL A 91 -8.43 18.82 8.76
C VAL A 91 -7.96 17.64 9.59
N ARG A 92 -7.99 17.79 10.92
CA ARG A 92 -7.73 16.68 11.85
C ARG A 92 -8.91 15.72 11.79
N HIS A 93 -8.73 14.53 11.20
CA HIS A 93 -9.70 13.44 11.43
C HIS A 93 -9.60 12.99 12.89
N GLY A 94 -10.70 13.18 13.62
CA GLY A 94 -10.84 12.83 15.02
C GLY A 94 -10.55 11.35 15.29
N ALA A 95 -9.89 11.09 16.42
CA ALA A 95 -9.60 9.76 16.93
C ALA A 95 -10.90 8.93 17.06
N PRO A 96 -10.88 7.61 16.78
CA PRO A 96 -12.01 6.76 17.08
C PRO A 96 -12.24 6.75 18.59
N GLN A 97 -13.43 7.21 19.00
CA GLN A 97 -13.87 7.18 20.39
C GLN A 97 -14.13 5.71 20.77
N THR A 98 -13.27 5.15 21.61
CA THR A 98 -13.46 3.84 22.25
C THR A 98 -14.64 3.93 23.21
N ALA A 99 -15.77 3.35 22.83
CA ALA A 99 -16.88 3.10 23.74
C ALA A 99 -16.51 1.91 24.65
N SER A 100 -16.17 2.21 25.90
CA SER A 100 -16.07 1.24 26.99
C SER A 100 -17.47 0.93 27.53
N ARG A 101 -17.74 -0.36 27.76
CA ARG A 101 -18.76 -0.82 28.69
C ARG A 101 -18.24 -2.04 29.43
#